data_AF-A0A2V7Z168-F1
#
_entry.id   AF-A0A2V7Z168-F1
#
_cell.length_a   1.000
_cell.length_b   1.000
_cell.length_c   1.000
_cell.angle_alpha   90.00
_cell.angle_beta   90.00
_cell.angle_gamma   90.00
#
_symmetry.space_group_name_H-M   'P 1'
#
loop_
_entity.id
_entity.type
_entity.pdbx_description
1 polymer ?
#
loop_
_entity_poly.entity_id
_entity_poly.type
_entity_poly.pdbx_seq_one_letter_code
_entity_poly.pdbx_strand_id
1 'polypeptide(L)'
;MTPSSKAEDAFWAGNFRTITGEPFYALQFYVPNEKAAQTLKFGGMVWNEANQPVGSYWEDATLIEVKSGSRSDKAFDRSIALPPGSYRGSFGLFPASGGAAVVTASSNFKLESHPNEFGVSPLILANTLTPLTRRPAATDPFVFGMEKPIKVEPKADRKFAKEDSLWYFYAVSNPAPAAGATPVPAPATTPGATATAPAEPKPRIMTRISVQRDGKDAFQPLTSPAELQPLAAGYFASGSEIPLSSF
;
A
#
# COMPACT_ATOMS: atom_id res chain seq x y z
N MET A 1 -14.98 -30.20 8.32
CA MET A 1 -14.67 -29.22 9.39
C MET A 1 -13.35 -28.56 9.03
N THR A 2 -13.41 -27.42 8.36
CA THR A 2 -12.22 -26.66 7.96
C THR A 2 -11.83 -25.78 9.13
N PRO A 3 -10.61 -25.86 9.68
CA PRO A 3 -10.19 -24.95 10.74
C PRO A 3 -10.20 -23.53 10.16
N SER A 4 -11.04 -22.66 10.71
CA SER A 4 -11.09 -21.24 10.37
C SER A 4 -9.70 -20.62 10.58
N SER A 5 -9.15 -20.12 9.48
CA SER A 5 -7.80 -19.59 9.31
C SER A 5 -7.63 -18.25 10.05
N LYS A 6 -7.46 -18.29 11.38
CA LYS A 6 -7.07 -17.10 12.18
C LYS A 6 -5.79 -16.40 11.66
N ALA A 7 -4.99 -17.05 10.81
CA ALA A 7 -3.78 -16.49 10.21
C ALA A 7 -4.04 -15.61 8.97
N GLU A 8 -5.13 -15.83 8.22
CA GLU A 8 -5.48 -14.99 7.05
C GLU A 8 -6.02 -13.61 7.46
N ASP A 9 -6.57 -13.51 8.68
CA ASP A 9 -7.10 -12.30 9.31
C ASP A 9 -6.03 -11.35 9.88
N ALA A 10 -4.74 -11.61 9.68
CA ALA A 10 -3.66 -10.79 10.25
C ALA A 10 -2.54 -10.50 9.25
N PHE A 11 -2.78 -10.72 7.96
CA PHE A 11 -1.78 -10.57 6.92
C PHE A 11 -2.37 -9.89 5.69
N TRP A 12 -1.70 -8.83 5.26
CA TRP A 12 -1.98 -8.14 4.01
C TRP A 12 -0.71 -8.11 3.18
N ALA A 13 -0.83 -8.30 1.87
CA ALA A 13 0.32 -8.12 0.99
C ALA A 13 -0.08 -7.81 -0.45
N GLY A 14 0.85 -7.25 -1.20
CA GLY A 14 0.64 -6.89 -2.60
C GLY A 14 1.92 -6.56 -3.35
N ASN A 15 1.87 -6.68 -4.67
CA ASN A 15 2.95 -6.26 -5.55
C ASN A 15 2.82 -4.76 -5.84
N PHE A 16 3.88 -4.01 -5.62
CA PHE A 16 3.97 -2.58 -5.88
C PHE A 16 5.11 -2.27 -6.82
N ARG A 17 5.14 -1.02 -7.24
CA ARG A 17 6.21 -0.46 -8.06
C ARG A 17 6.66 0.85 -7.44
N THR A 18 7.96 1.07 -7.43
CA THR A 18 8.54 2.36 -7.07
C THR A 18 8.12 3.41 -8.11
N ILE A 19 8.39 4.68 -7.81
CA ILE A 19 8.19 5.79 -8.78
C ILE A 19 9.05 5.64 -10.04
N THR A 20 10.11 4.82 -10.01
CA THR A 20 10.97 4.51 -11.16
C THR A 20 10.55 3.23 -11.88
N GLY A 21 9.49 2.56 -11.43
CA GLY A 21 8.92 1.37 -12.06
C GLY A 21 9.51 0.04 -11.60
N GLU A 22 10.46 0.05 -10.65
CA GLU A 22 11.04 -1.17 -10.09
C GLU A 22 10.00 -1.92 -9.24
N PRO A 23 9.80 -3.23 -9.45
CA PRO A 23 8.82 -3.98 -8.69
C PRO A 23 9.34 -4.33 -7.29
N PHE A 24 8.45 -4.30 -6.31
CA PHE A 24 8.70 -4.83 -4.97
C PHE A 24 7.42 -5.42 -4.39
N TYR A 25 7.55 -6.33 -3.43
CA TYR A 25 6.42 -6.94 -2.73
C TYR A 25 6.31 -6.33 -1.34
N ALA A 26 5.18 -5.71 -1.01
CA ALA A 26 4.94 -5.18 0.33
C ALA A 26 4.05 -6.12 1.12
N LEU A 27 4.36 -6.33 2.39
CA LEU A 27 3.57 -7.10 3.33
C LEU A 27 3.33 -6.32 4.62
N GLN A 28 2.25 -6.65 5.31
CA GLN A 28 1.94 -6.16 6.64
C GLN A 28 1.40 -7.32 7.49
N PHE A 29 1.89 -7.41 8.72
CA PHE A 29 1.32 -8.21 9.78
C PHE A 29 0.55 -7.33 10.76
N TYR A 30 -0.69 -7.69 11.06
CA TYR A 30 -1.42 -7.14 12.20
C TYR A 30 -1.05 -7.91 13.47
N VAL A 31 -0.81 -7.16 14.54
CA VAL A 31 -0.40 -7.69 15.84
C VAL A 31 -1.36 -7.14 16.90
N PRO A 32 -2.22 -7.98 17.50
CA PRO A 32 -3.04 -7.58 18.62
C PRO A 32 -2.19 -7.01 19.75
N ASN A 33 -2.66 -5.97 20.43
CA ASN A 33 -1.90 -5.26 21.48
C ASN A 33 -1.29 -6.22 22.53
N GLU A 34 -2.03 -7.26 22.90
CA GLU A 34 -1.62 -8.28 23.89
C GLU A 34 -0.36 -9.05 23.46
N LYS A 35 -0.16 -9.23 22.15
CA LYS A 35 1.03 -9.89 21.59
C LYS A 35 2.14 -8.91 21.21
N ALA A 36 1.84 -7.61 21.18
CA ALA A 36 2.77 -6.53 20.84
C ALA A 36 3.55 -6.00 22.06
N ALA A 37 3.24 -6.45 23.28
CA ALA A 37 3.87 -5.99 24.52
C ALA A 37 5.36 -6.41 24.67
N GLN A 38 5.85 -7.28 23.78
CA GLN A 38 7.22 -7.79 23.79
C GLN A 38 7.98 -7.34 22.54
N THR A 39 9.31 -7.33 22.61
CA THR A 39 10.16 -7.09 21.42
C THR A 39 10.00 -8.24 20.43
N LEU A 40 9.68 -7.91 19.18
CA LEU A 40 9.52 -8.86 18.09
C LEU A 40 10.66 -8.74 17.08
N LYS A 41 10.96 -9.85 16.41
CA LYS A 41 11.82 -9.91 15.23
C LYS A 41 11.01 -10.39 14.03
N PHE A 42 11.30 -9.82 12.87
CA PHE A 42 10.80 -10.31 11.61
C PHE A 42 11.73 -11.40 11.09
N GLY A 43 11.16 -12.57 10.81
CA GLY A 43 11.83 -13.68 10.16
C GLY A 43 11.19 -13.97 8.81
N GLY A 44 12.00 -14.27 7.81
CA GLY A 44 11.48 -14.59 6.48
C GLY A 44 12.46 -15.36 5.60
N MET A 45 11.91 -16.18 4.71
CA MET A 45 12.65 -16.88 3.66
C MET A 45 11.88 -16.76 2.35
N VAL A 46 12.60 -16.54 1.26
CA VAL A 46 12.04 -16.44 -0.09
C VAL A 46 12.75 -17.41 -1.02
N TRP A 47 11.97 -18.15 -1.80
CA TRP A 47 12.42 -19.09 -2.81
C TRP A 47 11.98 -18.63 -4.20
N ASN A 48 12.83 -18.84 -5.20
CA ASN A 48 12.47 -18.67 -6.60
C ASN A 48 11.71 -19.90 -7.14
N GLU A 49 11.29 -19.85 -8.39
CA GLU A 49 10.59 -20.96 -9.07
C GLU A 49 11.42 -22.26 -9.13
N ALA A 50 12.75 -22.16 -9.14
CA ALA A 50 13.67 -23.30 -9.05
C ALA A 50 13.83 -23.85 -7.61
N ASN A 51 13.00 -23.40 -6.66
CA ASN A 51 13.08 -23.72 -5.23
C ASN A 51 14.42 -23.37 -4.55
N GLN A 52 15.20 -22.46 -5.13
CA GLN A 52 16.44 -21.98 -4.52
C GLN A 52 16.13 -20.81 -3.58
N PRO A 53 16.74 -20.76 -2.37
CA PRO A 53 16.59 -19.62 -1.48
C PRO A 53 17.29 -18.40 -2.07
N VAL A 54 16.54 -17.31 -2.23
CA VAL A 54 17.00 -16.05 -2.83
C VAL A 54 16.85 -14.85 -1.87
N GLY A 55 16.21 -15.05 -0.73
CA GLY A 55 16.10 -14.05 0.33
C GLY A 55 15.99 -14.72 1.70
N SER A 56 16.66 -14.14 2.69
CA SER A 56 16.60 -14.53 4.09
C SER A 56 16.58 -13.27 4.95
N TYR A 57 15.70 -13.24 5.94
CA TYR A 57 15.45 -12.08 6.78
C TYR A 57 15.42 -12.50 8.24
N TRP A 58 16.14 -11.75 9.07
CA TRP A 58 16.09 -11.83 10.52
C TRP A 58 16.48 -10.47 11.10
N GLU A 59 15.47 -9.63 11.36
CA GLU A 59 15.67 -8.22 11.71
C GLU A 59 14.73 -7.80 12.85
N ASP A 60 15.03 -6.68 13.52
CA ASP A 60 14.15 -6.13 14.55
C ASP A 60 12.85 -5.63 13.94
N ALA A 61 11.71 -6.03 14.51
CA ALA A 61 10.40 -5.59 14.04
C ALA A 61 10.01 -4.29 14.74
N THR A 62 10.08 -3.17 14.01
CA THR A 62 9.57 -1.89 14.49
C THR A 62 8.06 -1.85 14.30
N LEU A 63 7.32 -1.94 15.41
CA LEU A 63 5.87 -1.95 15.38
C LEU A 63 5.29 -0.53 15.24
N ILE A 64 4.25 -0.42 14.42
CA ILE A 64 3.53 0.80 14.11
C ILE A 64 2.18 0.75 14.81
N GLU A 65 1.72 1.88 15.34
CA GLU A 65 0.39 1.96 15.94
C GLU A 65 -0.72 1.92 14.90
N VAL A 66 -1.71 1.06 15.12
CA VAL A 66 -2.94 1.01 14.33
C VAL A 66 -4.09 1.36 15.25
N LYS A 67 -4.76 2.49 14.98
CA LYS A 67 -5.93 2.91 15.75
C LYS A 67 -7.19 2.39 15.09
N SER A 68 -8.09 1.80 15.88
CA SER A 68 -9.44 1.43 15.45
C SER A 68 -10.38 1.54 16.63
N GLY A 69 -11.20 2.60 16.64
CA GLY A 69 -11.93 3.02 17.84
C GLY A 69 -11.02 3.19 19.05
N SER A 70 -11.29 2.45 20.12
CA SER A 70 -10.48 2.43 21.35
C SER A 70 -9.33 1.41 21.37
N ARG A 71 -9.17 0.61 20.31
CA ARG A 71 -8.11 -0.42 20.23
C ARG A 71 -6.76 0.21 19.93
N SER A 72 -5.71 -0.30 20.59
CA SER A 72 -4.32 0.16 20.48
C SER A 72 -3.41 -0.89 19.84
N ASP A 73 -3.93 -1.60 18.84
CA ASP A 73 -3.21 -2.67 18.16
C ASP A 73 -2.01 -2.13 17.39
N LYS A 74 -1.15 -3.05 16.95
CA LYS A 74 0.07 -2.73 16.24
C LYS A 74 0.10 -3.41 14.88
N ALA A 75 0.95 -2.92 14.00
CA ALA A 75 1.29 -3.56 12.75
C ALA A 75 2.80 -3.57 12.55
N PHE A 76 3.28 -4.47 11.70
CA PHE A 76 4.62 -4.46 11.16
C PHE A 76 4.51 -4.53 9.64
N ASP A 77 5.22 -3.67 8.92
CA ASP A 77 5.30 -3.74 7.47
C ASP A 77 6.71 -3.93 6.96
N ARG A 78 6.81 -4.55 5.79
CA ARG A 78 8.08 -4.82 5.13
C ARG A 78 7.93 -4.87 3.62
N SER A 79 8.91 -4.32 2.91
CA SER A 79 9.06 -4.50 1.47
C SER A 79 10.11 -5.58 1.17
N ILE A 80 9.86 -6.41 0.18
CA ILE A 80 10.77 -7.41 -0.37
C ILE A 80 11.10 -6.97 -1.80
N ALA A 81 12.32 -6.50 -2.00
CA ALA A 81 12.83 -6.12 -3.31
C ALA A 81 13.75 -7.23 -3.82
N LEU A 82 13.34 -7.86 -4.91
CA LEU A 82 14.09 -8.90 -5.62
C LEU A 82 14.03 -8.59 -7.12
N PRO A 83 14.90 -9.19 -7.95
CA PRO A 83 14.77 -9.09 -9.39
C PRO A 83 13.37 -9.52 -9.88
N PRO A 84 12.99 -9.18 -11.12
CA PRO A 84 11.76 -9.69 -11.71
C PRO A 84 11.75 -11.22 -11.74
N GLY A 85 10.63 -11.83 -11.35
CA GLY A 85 10.48 -13.28 -11.26
C GLY A 85 9.27 -13.72 -10.45
N SER A 86 9.07 -15.03 -10.40
CA SER A 86 8.05 -15.69 -9.57
C SER A 86 8.69 -16.24 -8.30
N TYR A 87 8.05 -15.97 -7.16
CA TYR A 87 8.59 -16.27 -5.84
C TYR A 87 7.55 -16.89 -4.91
N ARG A 88 8.04 -17.69 -3.97
CA ARG A 88 7.31 -18.13 -2.78
C ARG A 88 8.01 -17.57 -1.55
N GLY A 89 7.27 -16.94 -0.66
CA GLY A 89 7.77 -16.45 0.62
C GLY A 89 7.09 -17.13 1.80
N SER A 90 7.84 -17.32 2.88
CA SER A 90 7.33 -17.66 4.20
C SER A 90 7.90 -16.68 5.21
N PHE A 91 7.01 -16.07 5.99
CA PHE A 91 7.31 -14.91 6.82
C PHE A 91 6.66 -15.07 8.20
N GLY A 92 7.18 -14.37 9.20
CA GLY A 92 6.56 -14.31 10.50
C GLY A 92 7.20 -13.31 11.45
N LEU A 93 6.50 -13.06 12.55
CA LEU A 93 7.02 -12.31 13.69
C LEU A 93 7.29 -13.26 14.84
N PHE A 94 8.45 -13.13 15.46
CA PHE A 94 8.94 -14.01 16.51
C PHE A 94 9.30 -13.18 17.76
N PRO A 95 9.05 -13.69 18.97
CA PRO A 95 9.59 -13.07 20.18
C PRO A 95 11.11 -12.99 20.09
N ALA A 96 11.71 -11.84 20.40
CA ALA A 96 13.17 -11.68 20.38
C ALA A 96 13.88 -12.60 21.39
N SER A 97 13.18 -13.01 22.46
CA SER A 97 13.64 -14.00 23.45
C SER A 97 13.70 -15.43 22.93
N GLY A 98 13.23 -15.68 21.70
CA GLY A 98 12.93 -17.01 21.19
C GLY A 98 11.56 -17.51 21.63
N GLY A 99 11.03 -18.50 20.90
CA GLY A 99 9.71 -19.07 21.13
C GLY A 99 8.92 -19.30 19.84
N ALA A 100 7.64 -19.64 20.00
CA ALA A 100 6.73 -19.80 18.87
C ALA A 100 6.46 -18.44 18.19
N ALA A 101 6.21 -18.48 16.88
CA ALA A 101 5.84 -17.29 16.13
C ALA A 101 4.55 -16.67 16.67
N VAL A 102 4.53 -15.34 16.77
CA VAL A 102 3.37 -14.53 17.12
C VAL A 102 2.31 -14.58 16.01
N VAL A 103 2.78 -14.49 14.77
CA VAL A 103 2.02 -14.59 13.53
C VAL A 103 2.95 -15.08 12.42
N THR A 104 2.40 -15.86 11.49
CA THR A 104 3.10 -16.33 10.29
C THR A 104 2.20 -16.17 9.07
N ALA A 105 2.82 -16.02 7.90
CA ALA A 105 2.14 -16.03 6.63
C ALA A 105 3.05 -16.61 5.55
N SER A 106 2.45 -17.20 4.53
CA SER A 106 3.14 -17.58 3.30
C SER A 106 2.39 -17.01 2.12
N SER A 107 3.13 -16.65 1.08
CA SER A 107 2.53 -16.09 -0.14
C SER A 107 3.35 -16.45 -1.35
N ASN A 108 2.67 -16.70 -2.46
CA ASN A 108 3.29 -16.71 -3.78
C ASN A 108 3.09 -15.32 -4.39
N PHE A 109 4.16 -14.75 -4.92
CA PHE A 109 4.12 -13.41 -5.51
C PHE A 109 5.00 -13.35 -6.75
N LYS A 110 4.68 -12.40 -7.62
CA LYS A 110 5.37 -12.20 -8.90
C LYS A 110 5.79 -10.76 -8.99
N LEU A 111 7.09 -10.54 -9.17
CA LEU A 111 7.66 -9.23 -9.41
C LEU A 111 7.87 -9.08 -10.90
N GLU A 112 7.20 -8.12 -11.51
CA GLU A 112 7.28 -7.91 -12.95
C GLU A 112 7.73 -6.49 -13.25
N SER A 113 8.76 -6.34 -14.07
CA SER A 113 9.21 -5.04 -14.53
C SER A 113 8.42 -4.64 -15.77
N HIS A 114 7.52 -3.67 -15.62
CA HIS A 114 6.85 -3.03 -16.74
C HIS A 114 6.91 -1.50 -16.59
N PRO A 115 8.10 -0.89 -16.72
CA PRO A 115 8.32 0.52 -16.35
C PRO A 115 7.58 1.51 -17.25
N ASN A 116 7.09 1.08 -18.42
CA ASN A 116 6.41 1.93 -19.40
C ASN A 116 4.95 1.50 -19.67
N GLU A 117 4.46 0.49 -18.95
CA GLU A 117 3.09 0.00 -19.13
C GLU A 117 2.13 0.59 -18.11
N PHE A 118 0.87 0.72 -18.52
CA PHE A 118 -0.21 1.07 -17.62
C PHE A 118 -0.32 0.04 -16.51
N GLY A 119 -0.27 0.50 -15.27
CA GLY A 119 -0.38 -0.37 -14.09
C GLY A 119 -1.18 0.30 -12.98
N VAL A 120 -1.91 -0.51 -12.22
CA VAL A 120 -2.61 -0.06 -11.02
C VAL A 120 -2.11 -0.90 -9.85
N SER A 121 -1.77 -0.26 -8.73
CA SER A 121 -1.38 -0.97 -7.52
C SER A 121 -2.55 -1.77 -6.95
N PRO A 122 -2.29 -2.77 -6.09
CA PRO A 122 -3.30 -3.30 -5.20
C PRO A 122 -4.01 -2.18 -4.45
N LEU A 123 -5.32 -2.34 -4.24
CA LEU A 123 -6.11 -1.41 -3.45
C LEU A 123 -5.71 -1.54 -1.98
N ILE A 124 -5.34 -0.42 -1.37
CA ILE A 124 -5.07 -0.35 0.06
C ILE A 124 -6.34 0.20 0.73
N LEU A 125 -6.87 -0.55 1.69
CA LEU A 125 -7.93 -0.06 2.58
C LEU A 125 -7.29 0.27 3.92
N ALA A 126 -7.52 1.48 4.41
CA ALA A 126 -6.91 2.02 5.61
C ALA A 126 -7.94 2.75 6.45
N ASN A 127 -7.69 2.87 7.75
CA ASN A 127 -8.45 3.76 8.64
C ASN A 127 -7.56 4.76 9.39
N THR A 128 -6.24 4.64 9.24
CA THR A 128 -5.25 5.51 9.88
C THR A 128 -4.30 6.05 8.80
N LEU A 129 -4.12 7.37 8.80
CA LEU A 129 -3.19 8.08 7.93
C LEU A 129 -2.18 8.81 8.82
N THR A 130 -0.91 8.52 8.64
CA THR A 130 0.16 9.09 9.48
C THR A 130 1.05 10.00 8.64
N PRO A 131 1.02 11.33 8.86
CA PRO A 131 1.97 12.23 8.24
C PRO A 131 3.41 11.85 8.63
N LEU A 132 4.29 11.77 7.65
CA LEU A 132 5.70 11.49 7.85
C LEU A 132 6.52 12.79 7.74
N THR A 133 7.53 12.91 8.59
CA THR A 133 8.48 14.03 8.59
C THR A 133 9.75 13.74 7.81
N ARG A 134 9.99 12.46 7.50
CA ARG A 134 11.14 12.01 6.70
C ARG A 134 10.77 11.83 5.25
N ARG A 135 11.74 12.05 4.36
CA ARG A 135 11.61 11.66 2.95
C ARG A 135 11.47 10.12 2.86
N PRO A 136 10.53 9.60 2.07
CA PRO A 136 10.41 8.16 1.86
C PRO A 136 11.54 7.61 1.00
N ALA A 137 11.98 6.40 1.32
CA ALA A 137 12.76 5.55 0.42
C ALA A 137 11.88 5.01 -0.70
N ALA A 138 12.49 4.64 -1.84
CA ALA A 138 11.75 4.19 -3.02
C ALA A 138 10.86 2.96 -2.78
N THR A 139 11.26 2.11 -1.83
CA THR A 139 10.54 0.90 -1.43
C THR A 139 9.89 1.01 -0.06
N ASP A 140 9.76 2.21 0.51
CA ASP A 140 8.98 2.38 1.73
C ASP A 140 7.53 1.95 1.46
N PRO A 141 7.05 0.90 2.15
CA PRO A 141 5.72 0.39 1.89
C PRO A 141 4.67 1.42 2.30
N PHE A 142 3.63 1.52 1.47
CA PHE A 142 2.41 2.28 1.78
C PHE A 142 2.61 3.77 2.05
N VAL A 143 3.67 4.38 1.54
CA VAL A 143 3.88 5.82 1.63
C VAL A 143 3.49 6.51 0.32
N PHE A 144 2.68 7.56 0.43
CA PHE A 144 2.24 8.39 -0.68
C PHE A 144 2.70 9.82 -0.47
N GLY A 145 3.13 10.50 -1.55
CA GLY A 145 3.66 11.86 -1.48
C GLY A 145 5.18 11.91 -1.28
N MET A 146 5.80 12.99 -1.77
CA MET A 146 7.25 13.22 -1.68
C MET A 146 7.61 14.37 -0.72
N GLU A 147 6.89 15.48 -0.79
CA GLU A 147 7.16 16.67 0.05
C GLU A 147 6.42 16.64 1.38
N LYS A 148 5.18 16.14 1.38
CA LYS A 148 4.37 15.89 2.57
C LYS A 148 3.92 14.43 2.56
N PRO A 149 4.86 13.49 2.77
CA PRO A 149 4.57 12.07 2.70
C PRO A 149 3.55 11.68 3.78
N ILE A 150 2.61 10.82 3.42
CA ILE A 150 1.64 10.21 4.33
C ILE A 150 1.82 8.71 4.23
N LYS A 151 1.98 8.06 5.38
CA LYS A 151 1.91 6.61 5.51
C LYS A 151 0.46 6.19 5.65
N VAL A 152 0.03 5.30 4.76
CA VAL A 152 -1.31 4.74 4.69
C VAL A 152 -1.22 3.32 5.22
N GLU A 153 -1.56 3.08 6.48
CA GLU A 153 -1.45 1.73 7.04
C GLU A 153 -2.56 0.85 6.46
N PRO A 154 -2.25 -0.23 5.69
CA PRO A 154 -3.26 -1.20 5.34
C PRO A 154 -3.94 -1.74 6.59
N LYS A 155 -5.23 -2.02 6.49
CA LYS A 155 -5.96 -2.71 7.53
C LYS A 155 -5.92 -4.22 7.27
N ALA A 156 -4.83 -4.87 7.71
CA ALA A 156 -4.61 -6.29 7.44
C ALA A 156 -5.67 -7.22 8.05
N ASP A 157 -6.32 -6.81 9.15
CA ASP A 157 -7.45 -7.56 9.72
C ASP A 157 -8.77 -7.41 8.95
N ARG A 158 -8.80 -6.49 7.97
CA ARG A 158 -9.95 -6.17 7.10
C ARG A 158 -11.24 -5.84 7.87
N LYS A 159 -11.14 -5.45 9.15
CA LYS A 159 -12.28 -5.23 10.04
C LYS A 159 -12.42 -3.76 10.37
N PHE A 160 -13.44 -3.10 9.83
CA PHE A 160 -13.73 -1.70 10.12
C PHE A 160 -14.91 -1.58 11.08
N ALA A 161 -14.76 -0.74 12.11
CA ALA A 161 -15.86 -0.37 12.99
C ALA A 161 -16.70 0.74 12.36
N LYS A 162 -17.94 0.97 12.84
CA LYS A 162 -18.82 2.01 12.26
C LYS A 162 -18.30 3.43 12.51
N GLU A 163 -17.56 3.59 13.59
CA GLU A 163 -16.87 4.79 14.00
C GLU A 163 -15.52 5.00 13.29
N ASP A 164 -15.03 4.01 12.53
CA ASP A 164 -13.82 4.17 11.73
C ASP A 164 -14.13 4.94 10.42
N SER A 165 -13.16 5.72 9.95
CA SER A 165 -13.14 6.18 8.55
C SER A 165 -12.60 5.07 7.65
N LEU A 166 -13.31 4.72 6.57
CA LEU A 166 -12.77 3.82 5.54
C LEU A 166 -12.10 4.66 4.46
N TRP A 167 -10.78 4.62 4.39
CA TRP A 167 -10.03 5.19 3.28
C TRP A 167 -9.65 4.11 2.28
N TYR A 168 -9.66 4.46 1.00
CA TYR A 168 -9.08 3.65 -0.06
C TYR A 168 -7.97 4.42 -0.76
N PHE A 169 -6.87 3.71 -1.09
CA PHE A 169 -5.73 4.26 -1.80
C PHE A 169 -5.26 3.32 -2.91
N TYR A 170 -4.83 3.91 -4.01
CA TYR A 170 -4.17 3.19 -5.10
C TYR A 170 -3.21 4.13 -5.84
N ALA A 171 -2.14 3.55 -6.39
CA ALA A 171 -1.24 4.20 -7.31
C ALA A 171 -1.52 3.76 -8.74
N VAL A 172 -1.25 4.66 -9.69
CA VAL A 172 -1.36 4.40 -11.12
C VAL A 172 -0.04 4.78 -11.80
N SER A 173 0.48 3.86 -12.60
CA SER A 173 1.71 4.03 -13.38
C SER A 173 1.38 4.09 -14.87
N ASN A 174 2.10 4.95 -15.60
CA ASN A 174 2.01 5.20 -17.03
C ASN A 174 0.58 5.24 -17.59
N PRO A 175 -0.30 6.09 -17.04
CA PRO A 175 -1.60 6.29 -17.65
C PRO A 175 -1.45 6.94 -19.03
N ALA A 176 -2.28 6.49 -19.98
CA ALA A 176 -2.32 7.13 -21.28
C ALA A 176 -2.68 8.62 -21.13
N PRO A 177 -2.02 9.53 -21.87
CA PRO A 177 -2.42 10.91 -21.89
C PRO A 177 -3.85 11.03 -22.39
N ALA A 178 -4.61 11.99 -21.84
CA ALA A 178 -5.96 12.25 -22.32
C ALA A 178 -5.92 12.69 -23.80
N ALA A 179 -6.69 12.02 -24.66
CA ALA A 179 -6.79 12.38 -26.07
C ALA A 179 -7.20 13.87 -26.20
N GLY A 180 -6.36 14.67 -26.86
CA GLY A 180 -6.57 16.11 -27.06
C GLY A 180 -6.12 17.02 -25.90
N ALA A 181 -5.34 16.54 -24.93
CA ALA A 181 -4.78 17.40 -23.89
C ALA A 181 -3.68 18.32 -24.46
N THR A 182 -4.00 19.61 -24.61
CA THR A 182 -3.01 20.66 -24.76
C THR A 182 -2.30 20.91 -23.41
N PRO A 183 -0.97 21.10 -23.38
CA PRO A 183 -0.26 21.49 -22.16
C PRO A 183 -0.93 22.73 -21.56
N VAL A 184 -1.21 22.72 -20.25
CA VAL A 184 -1.72 23.91 -19.57
C VAL A 184 -0.58 24.95 -19.57
N PRO A 185 -0.76 26.15 -20.15
CA PRO A 185 0.26 27.19 -20.08
C PRO A 185 0.53 27.53 -18.62
N ALA A 186 1.80 27.65 -18.25
CA ALA A 186 2.17 28.11 -16.91
C ALA A 186 1.51 29.48 -16.64
N PRO A 187 0.95 29.73 -15.45
CA PRO A 187 0.47 31.06 -15.10
C PRO A 187 1.62 32.05 -15.27
N ALA A 188 1.36 33.17 -15.95
CA ALA A 188 2.37 34.17 -16.24
C ALA A 188 3.06 34.61 -14.94
N THR A 189 4.34 34.27 -14.80
CA THR A 189 5.11 34.66 -13.63
C THR A 189 5.46 36.14 -13.70
N THR A 190 5.36 36.80 -12.55
CA THR A 190 5.90 38.15 -12.29
C THR A 190 7.37 38.21 -12.75
N PRO A 191 7.84 39.32 -13.35
CA PRO A 191 9.23 39.43 -13.79
C PRO A 191 10.20 39.16 -12.62
N GLY A 192 10.96 38.06 -12.71
CA GLY A 192 11.94 37.65 -11.69
C GLY A 192 11.72 36.26 -11.08
N ALA A 193 10.57 35.61 -11.28
CA ALA A 193 10.38 34.22 -10.86
C ALA A 193 10.87 33.24 -11.93
N THR A 194 11.70 32.28 -11.51
CA THR A 194 12.16 31.15 -12.34
C THR A 194 10.97 30.44 -12.96
N ALA A 195 11.00 30.25 -14.29
CA ALA A 195 9.94 29.60 -15.05
C ALA A 195 9.67 28.21 -14.45
N THR A 196 8.45 28.02 -13.94
CA THR A 196 7.99 26.71 -13.48
C THR A 196 7.77 25.84 -14.72
N ALA A 197 8.33 24.63 -14.73
CA ALA A 197 8.15 23.69 -15.83
C ALA A 197 6.63 23.48 -16.10
N PRO A 198 6.21 23.33 -17.37
CA PRO A 198 4.81 23.08 -17.70
C PRO A 198 4.28 21.90 -16.88
N ALA A 199 3.13 22.06 -16.23
CA ALA A 199 2.48 20.97 -15.52
C ALA A 199 2.14 19.85 -16.52
N GLU A 200 2.57 18.63 -16.21
CA GLU A 200 2.25 17.45 -17.02
C GLU A 200 0.72 17.36 -17.19
N PRO A 201 0.20 17.13 -18.41
CA PRO A 201 -1.23 17.04 -18.63
C PRO A 201 -1.84 15.96 -17.75
N LYS A 202 -2.77 16.34 -16.86
CA LYS A 202 -3.39 15.43 -15.91
C LYS A 202 -4.05 14.27 -16.68
N PRO A 203 -3.68 13.01 -16.41
CA PRO A 203 -4.27 11.87 -17.11
C PRO A 203 -5.76 11.78 -16.83
N ARG A 204 -6.57 11.47 -17.86
CA ARG A 204 -8.01 11.20 -17.69
C ARG A 204 -8.19 9.73 -17.36
N ILE A 205 -8.08 9.40 -16.08
CA ILE A 205 -8.45 8.07 -15.58
C ILE A 205 -9.86 8.16 -15.02
N MET A 206 -10.73 7.25 -15.47
CA MET A 206 -12.04 7.04 -14.88
C MET A 206 -11.91 5.98 -13.82
N THR A 207 -12.31 6.30 -12.59
CA THR A 207 -12.36 5.32 -11.51
C THR A 207 -13.81 5.01 -11.22
N ARG A 208 -14.13 3.71 -11.13
CA ARG A 208 -15.42 3.21 -10.64
C ARG A 208 -15.20 2.54 -9.30
N ILE A 209 -15.89 3.03 -8.27
CA ILE A 209 -15.84 2.47 -6.93
C ILE A 209 -17.22 1.92 -6.61
N SER A 210 -17.28 0.63 -6.27
CA SER A 210 -18.49 -0.04 -5.82
C SER A 210 -18.24 -0.63 -4.44
N VAL A 211 -19.14 -0.37 -3.51
CA VAL A 211 -19.17 -1.04 -2.21
C VAL A 211 -20.31 -2.04 -2.23
N GLN A 212 -20.01 -3.29 -1.88
CA GLN A 212 -21.00 -4.36 -1.83
C GLN A 212 -21.26 -4.78 -0.39
N ARG A 213 -22.53 -5.00 -0.06
CA ARG A 213 -23.00 -5.64 1.17
C ARG A 213 -23.69 -6.94 0.77
N ASP A 214 -23.19 -8.05 1.27
CA ASP A 214 -23.73 -9.39 0.97
C ASP A 214 -23.87 -9.67 -0.54
N GLY A 215 -22.88 -9.22 -1.32
CA GLY A 215 -22.84 -9.38 -2.78
C GLY A 215 -23.78 -8.46 -3.57
N LYS A 216 -24.45 -7.52 -2.91
CA LYS A 216 -25.30 -6.50 -3.56
C LYS A 216 -24.66 -5.13 -3.41
N ASP A 217 -24.75 -4.29 -4.45
CA ASP A 217 -24.26 -2.92 -4.39
C ASP A 217 -24.98 -2.16 -3.25
N ALA A 218 -24.20 -1.76 -2.23
CA ALA A 218 -24.67 -1.01 -1.07
C ALA A 218 -24.74 0.49 -1.36
N PHE A 219 -24.13 0.94 -2.45
CA PHE A 219 -24.10 2.31 -2.93
C PHE A 219 -24.15 2.32 -4.47
N GLN A 220 -24.69 3.37 -5.10
CA GLN A 220 -24.55 3.51 -6.55
C GLN A 220 -23.07 3.65 -6.90
N PRO A 221 -22.51 2.80 -7.79
CA PRO A 221 -21.09 2.88 -8.11
C PRO A 221 -20.70 4.30 -8.51
N LEU A 222 -19.83 4.93 -7.72
CA LEU A 222 -19.34 6.27 -8.04
C LEU A 222 -18.35 6.12 -9.18
N THR A 223 -18.74 6.64 -10.35
CA THR A 223 -17.88 6.71 -11.52
C THR A 223 -17.57 8.16 -11.78
N SER A 224 -16.33 8.56 -11.53
CA SER A 224 -15.88 9.94 -11.73
C SER A 224 -14.47 9.96 -12.30
N PRO A 225 -14.06 11.07 -12.94
CA PRO A 225 -12.66 11.32 -13.19
C PRO A 225 -11.90 11.23 -11.86
N ALA A 226 -10.82 10.46 -11.84
CA ALA A 226 -9.98 10.34 -10.67
C ALA A 226 -9.22 11.65 -10.44
N GLU A 227 -9.29 12.20 -9.23
CA GLU A 227 -8.41 13.29 -8.82
C GLU A 227 -7.03 12.75 -8.46
N LEU A 228 -6.30 12.36 -9.51
CA LEU A 228 -4.95 11.83 -9.36
C LEU A 228 -3.98 12.93 -8.96
N GLN A 229 -3.26 12.70 -7.87
CA GLN A 229 -2.13 13.50 -7.45
C GLN A 229 -0.86 12.98 -8.16
N PRO A 230 -0.14 13.82 -8.91
CA PRO A 230 1.16 13.45 -9.45
C PRO A 230 2.17 13.28 -8.32
N LEU A 231 2.89 12.16 -8.31
CA LEU A 231 3.98 11.90 -7.36
C LEU A 231 5.35 11.94 -8.05
N ALA A 232 5.41 11.47 -9.29
CA ALA A 232 6.54 11.58 -10.21
C ALA A 232 6.02 11.55 -11.66
N ALA A 233 6.89 11.79 -12.63
CA ALA A 233 6.52 11.67 -14.05
C ALA A 233 5.97 10.27 -14.33
N GLY A 234 4.78 10.19 -14.93
CA GLY A 234 4.11 8.92 -15.19
C GLY A 234 3.65 8.13 -13.95
N TYR A 235 3.75 8.67 -12.74
CA TYR A 235 3.34 7.98 -11.50
C TYR A 235 2.42 8.86 -10.64
N PHE A 236 1.22 8.36 -10.41
CA PHE A 236 0.13 9.09 -9.79
C PHE A 236 -0.47 8.28 -8.65
N ALA A 237 -1.16 8.95 -7.72
CA ALA A 237 -1.94 8.28 -6.69
C ALA A 237 -3.28 8.96 -6.45
N SER A 238 -4.24 8.19 -5.93
CA SER A 238 -5.52 8.68 -5.45
C SER A 238 -5.78 8.08 -4.07
N GLY A 239 -6.34 8.91 -3.19
CA GLY A 239 -6.84 8.50 -1.89
C GLY A 239 -8.15 9.22 -1.61
N SER A 240 -9.17 8.51 -1.13
CA SER A 240 -10.39 9.17 -0.66
C SER A 240 -11.07 8.38 0.45
N GLU A 241 -11.88 9.09 1.22
CA GLU A 241 -12.65 8.55 2.32
C GLU A 241 -14.04 8.10 1.85
N ILE A 242 -14.47 6.95 2.36
CA ILE A 242 -15.83 6.47 2.34
C ILE A 242 -16.34 6.54 3.79
N PRO A 243 -17.24 7.48 4.12
CA PRO A 243 -17.75 7.62 5.48
C PRO A 243 -18.60 6.41 5.86
N LEU A 244 -18.12 5.60 6.82
CA LEU A 244 -18.80 4.38 7.26
C LEU A 244 -20.08 4.64 8.07
N SER A 245 -20.25 5.85 8.62
CA SER A 245 -21.47 6.25 9.31
C SER A 245 -22.73 6.18 8.43
N SER A 246 -22.56 6.14 7.10
CA SER A 246 -23.64 5.99 6.14
C SER A 246 -24.10 4.53 5.94
N PHE A 247 -23.52 3.56 6.68
CA PHE A 247 -23.70 2.12 6.50
C PHE A 247 -24.45 1.41 7.65
#